data_AF-C4RMK9-F1
#
_entry.id   AF-C4RMK9-F1
#
_cell.length_a   1.000
_cell.length_b   1.000
_cell.length_c   1.000
_cell.angle_alpha   90.00
_cell.angle_beta   90.00
_cell.angle_gamma   90.00
#
_symmetry.space_group_name_H-M   'P 1'
#
loop_
_entity.id
_entity.type
_entity.pdbx_description
1 polymer ?
#
loop_
_entity_poly.entity_id
_entity_poly.type
_entity_poly.pdbx_seq_one_letter_code
_entity_poly.pdbx_strand_id
1 'polypeptide(L)'
;MLWPAAGLVMATILALPTVAGLLPAGDVFGEAHRNSPLYQHSMNQVWFLYAFPPVRLLDFALGMLMASIVRAGRWPGLPAASAAGLVLVAYLASLAEPLAYQLNAGFVIPVALLIPAVATLDERGRGGWLSHPRTVLLGEVSFAFYLVHDILLTGLGRVLGPHTPPPGVGLLLAVCALVVSIGAGWLLYRTVERPLTRAWARRSARPAQPGAERTPALV
;
A
#
# COMPACT_ATOMS: atom_id res chain seq x y z
N MET A 1 6.08 -1.07 -25.73
CA MET A 1 5.92 -2.40 -25.13
C MET A 1 5.39 -2.38 -23.69
N LEU A 2 4.77 -1.29 -23.22
CA LEU A 2 4.43 -1.13 -21.79
C LEU A 2 3.28 -2.02 -21.30
N TRP A 3 2.20 -2.13 -22.08
CA TRP A 3 1.03 -2.95 -21.72
C TRP A 3 1.35 -4.46 -21.63
N PRO A 4 2.07 -5.06 -22.60
CA PRO A 4 2.51 -6.45 -22.46
C PRO A 4 3.38 -6.70 -21.22
N ALA A 5 4.29 -5.78 -20.88
CA ALA A 5 5.11 -5.88 -19.67
C ALA A 5 4.26 -5.80 -18.39
N ALA A 6 3.32 -4.86 -18.31
CA ALA A 6 2.38 -4.77 -17.19
C ALA A 6 1.53 -6.05 -17.07
N GLY A 7 1.06 -6.58 -18.20
CA GLY A 7 0.34 -7.85 -18.27
C GLY A 7 1.15 -9.03 -17.74
N LEU A 8 2.43 -9.14 -18.12
CA LEU A 8 3.33 -10.18 -17.63
C LEU A 8 3.55 -10.08 -16.12
N VAL A 9 3.79 -8.88 -15.59
CA VAL A 9 3.96 -8.66 -14.15
C VAL A 9 2.67 -9.01 -13.39
N MET A 10 1.51 -8.59 -13.88
CA MET A 10 0.22 -8.95 -13.29
C MET A 10 0.00 -10.47 -13.30
N ALA A 11 0.25 -11.14 -14.43
CA ALA A 11 0.12 -12.59 -14.53
C ALA A 11 1.07 -13.31 -13.55
N THR A 12 2.28 -12.77 -13.38
CA THR A 12 3.24 -13.30 -12.39
C THR A 12 2.69 -13.16 -10.97
N ILE A 13 2.15 -12.00 -10.61
CA ILE A 13 1.54 -11.76 -9.28
C ILE A 13 0.35 -12.69 -9.04
N LEU A 14 -0.52 -12.86 -10.05
CA LEU A 14 -1.69 -13.75 -9.98
C LEU A 14 -1.30 -15.23 -9.81
N ALA A 15 -0.11 -15.63 -10.27
CA ALA A 15 0.42 -16.97 -10.08
C ALA A 15 1.09 -17.17 -8.71
N LEU A 16 1.37 -16.13 -7.94
CA LEU A 16 2.08 -16.29 -6.66
C LEU A 16 1.34 -17.15 -5.63
N PRO A 17 0.00 -17.05 -5.46
CA PRO A 17 -0.71 -17.93 -4.52
C PRO A 17 -0.54 -19.42 -4.84
N THR A 18 -0.46 -19.79 -6.13
CA THR A 18 -0.25 -21.19 -6.52
C THR A 18 1.19 -21.63 -6.24
N VAL A 19 2.17 -20.76 -6.49
CA VAL A 19 3.58 -20.98 -6.12
C VAL A 19 3.74 -21.13 -4.61
N ALA A 20 3.04 -20.30 -3.82
CA ALA A 20 3.05 -20.40 -2.36
C ALA A 20 2.53 -21.75 -1.87
N GLY A 21 1.53 -22.32 -2.55
CA GLY A 21 1.02 -23.67 -2.28
C GLY A 21 2.05 -24.78 -2.44
N LEU A 22 3.15 -24.54 -3.18
CA LEU A 22 4.25 -25.49 -3.34
C LEU A 22 5.32 -25.37 -2.25
N LEU A 23 5.30 -24.29 -1.46
CA LEU A 23 6.24 -24.10 -0.37
C LEU A 23 5.90 -25.00 0.82
N PRO A 24 6.92 -25.50 1.56
CA PRO A 24 6.68 -26.19 2.81
C PRO A 24 5.87 -25.31 3.76
N ALA A 25 4.78 -25.87 4.30
CA ALA A 25 3.89 -25.12 5.19
C ALA A 25 4.63 -24.54 6.42
N GLY A 26 5.66 -25.23 6.91
CA GLY A 26 6.39 -24.80 8.11
C GLY A 26 5.47 -24.67 9.32
N ASP A 27 5.79 -23.72 10.20
CA ASP A 27 4.94 -23.39 11.34
C ASP A 27 3.65 -22.69 10.90
N VAL A 28 2.61 -22.84 11.71
CA VAL A 28 1.33 -22.16 11.52
C VAL A 28 1.12 -21.10 12.59
N PHE A 29 0.35 -20.06 12.28
CA PHE A 29 -0.04 -19.08 13.28
C PHE A 29 -0.88 -19.75 14.39
N GLY A 30 -0.28 -19.83 15.58
CA GLY A 30 -0.87 -20.48 16.74
C GLY A 30 -1.87 -19.62 17.52
N GLU A 31 -2.09 -19.97 18.79
CA GLU A 31 -3.15 -19.41 19.64
C GLU A 31 -3.11 -17.90 19.83
N ALA A 32 -1.93 -17.28 19.74
CA ALA A 32 -1.81 -15.82 19.76
C ALA A 32 -2.59 -15.14 18.62
N HIS A 33 -2.90 -15.87 17.55
CA HIS A 33 -3.65 -15.38 16.39
C HIS A 33 -5.08 -15.92 16.33
N ARG A 34 -5.64 -16.53 17.39
CA ARG A 34 -6.98 -17.16 17.38
C ARG A 34 -8.09 -16.28 16.79
N ASN A 35 -8.05 -14.97 17.03
CA ASN A 35 -9.05 -14.00 16.54
C ASN A 35 -8.65 -13.33 15.22
N SER A 36 -7.58 -13.78 14.58
CA SER A 36 -7.07 -13.25 13.31
C SER A 36 -7.43 -14.18 12.16
N PRO A 37 -7.68 -13.65 10.95
CA PRO A 37 -7.78 -14.45 9.73
C PRO A 37 -6.53 -15.29 9.43
N LEU A 38 -5.41 -15.00 10.09
CA LEU A 38 -4.16 -15.76 9.95
C LEU A 38 -4.17 -17.07 10.74
N TYR A 39 -5.10 -17.27 11.69
CA TYR A 39 -5.11 -18.45 12.55
C TYR A 39 -5.08 -19.76 11.74
N GLN A 40 -4.19 -20.68 12.12
CA GLN A 40 -3.98 -21.97 11.44
C GLN A 40 -3.50 -21.89 9.98
N HIS A 41 -3.13 -20.71 9.47
CA HIS A 41 -2.47 -20.58 8.18
C HIS A 41 -0.94 -20.72 8.31
N SER A 42 -0.31 -21.19 7.23
CA SER A 42 1.15 -21.35 7.13
C SER A 42 1.87 -20.00 7.22
N MET A 43 2.82 -19.90 8.15
CA MET A 43 3.66 -18.72 8.31
C MET A 43 4.57 -18.51 7.09
N ASN A 44 5.11 -19.59 6.51
CA ASN A 44 5.96 -19.52 5.32
C ASN A 44 5.20 -19.00 4.10
N GLN A 45 3.96 -19.46 3.88
CA GLN A 45 3.14 -19.01 2.75
C GLN A 45 2.75 -17.55 2.91
N VAL A 46 2.33 -17.13 4.11
CA VAL A 46 2.00 -15.73 4.38
C VAL A 46 3.24 -14.85 4.27
N TRP A 47 4.39 -15.28 4.80
CA TRP A 47 5.66 -14.57 4.63
C TRP A 47 6.01 -14.40 3.15
N PHE A 48 5.92 -15.46 2.35
CA PHE A 48 6.23 -15.41 0.92
C PHE A 48 5.33 -14.46 0.14
N LEU A 49 4.02 -14.46 0.42
CA LEU A 49 3.05 -13.65 -0.31
C LEU A 49 3.00 -12.19 0.16
N TYR A 50 3.23 -11.95 1.46
CA TYR A 50 2.95 -10.66 2.09
C TYR A 50 4.21 -9.90 2.52
N ALA A 51 5.26 -10.59 2.98
CA ALA A 51 6.46 -9.96 3.55
C ALA A 51 7.71 -10.08 2.67
N PHE A 52 7.80 -11.11 1.81
CA PHE A 52 9.02 -11.41 1.06
C PHE A 52 9.32 -10.31 0.02
N PRO A 53 10.45 -9.59 0.14
CA PRO A 53 10.70 -8.40 -0.67
C PRO A 53 10.66 -8.62 -2.19
N PRO A 54 11.22 -9.70 -2.76
CA PRO A 54 11.17 -9.93 -4.21
C PRO A 54 9.76 -10.06 -4.76
N VAL A 55 8.83 -10.67 -4.01
CA VAL A 55 7.41 -10.72 -4.38
C VAL A 55 6.82 -9.30 -4.37
N ARG A 56 7.07 -8.54 -3.31
CA ARG A 56 6.57 -7.16 -3.19
C ARG A 56 7.16 -6.20 -4.23
N LEU A 57 8.38 -6.44 -4.70
CA LEU A 57 9.00 -5.67 -5.79
C LEU A 57 8.20 -5.76 -7.10
N LEU A 58 7.45 -6.84 -7.33
CA LEU A 58 6.57 -6.94 -8.50
C LEU A 58 5.45 -5.91 -8.46
N ASP A 59 4.86 -5.64 -7.29
CA ASP A 59 3.82 -4.63 -7.14
C ASP A 59 4.37 -3.21 -7.40
N PHE A 60 5.60 -2.94 -6.94
CA PHE A 60 6.29 -1.69 -7.24
C PHE A 60 6.59 -1.56 -8.73
N ALA A 61 7.08 -2.63 -9.37
CA ALA A 61 7.35 -2.66 -10.80
C ALA A 61 6.07 -2.42 -11.61
N LEU A 62 4.95 -3.04 -11.21
CA LEU A 62 3.64 -2.79 -11.81
C LEU A 62 3.24 -1.33 -11.67
N GLY A 63 3.36 -0.75 -10.47
CA GLY A 63 3.09 0.67 -10.24
C GLY A 63 3.93 1.60 -11.13
N MET A 64 5.23 1.33 -11.27
CA MET A 64 6.12 2.08 -12.17
C MET A 64 5.72 1.94 -13.65
N LEU A 65 5.30 0.74 -14.07
CA LEU A 65 4.80 0.50 -15.42
C LEU A 65 3.49 1.24 -15.67
N MET A 66 2.55 1.21 -14.72
CA MET A 66 1.28 1.95 -14.82
C MET A 66 1.52 3.46 -14.91
N ALA A 67 2.40 4.01 -14.07
CA ALA A 67 2.80 5.41 -14.15
C ALA A 67 3.45 5.74 -15.50
N SER A 68 4.29 4.85 -16.03
CA SER A 68 4.92 5.01 -17.35
C SER A 68 3.90 4.97 -18.49
N ILE A 69 2.86 4.14 -18.39
CA ILE A 69 1.75 4.09 -19.37
C ILE A 69 1.00 5.42 -19.39
N VAL A 70 0.68 5.98 -18.22
CA VAL A 70 0.03 7.29 -18.11
C VAL A 70 0.91 8.38 -18.72
N ARG A 71 2.18 8.46 -18.30
CA ARG A 71 3.15 9.46 -18.80
C ARG A 71 3.39 9.37 -20.31
N ALA A 72 3.30 8.18 -20.89
CA ALA A 72 3.42 7.97 -22.33
C ALA A 72 2.15 8.32 -23.11
N GLY A 73 1.08 8.80 -22.46
CA GLY A 73 -0.21 9.09 -23.10
C GLY A 73 -0.95 7.85 -23.58
N ARG A 74 -0.59 6.66 -23.06
CA ARG A 74 -1.13 5.35 -23.50
C ARG A 74 -2.23 4.82 -22.60
N TRP A 75 -2.70 5.63 -21.65
CA TRP A 75 -3.78 5.28 -20.76
C TRP A 75 -5.13 5.35 -21.50
N PRO A 76 -5.97 4.29 -21.46
CA PRO A 76 -7.23 4.24 -22.19
C PRO A 76 -8.31 5.20 -21.66
N GLY A 77 -8.06 5.91 -20.54
CA GLY A 77 -9.01 6.87 -19.99
C GLY A 77 -10.15 6.23 -19.20
N LEU A 78 -9.88 5.11 -18.51
CA LEU A 78 -10.85 4.46 -17.63
C LEU A 78 -11.35 5.45 -16.55
N PRO A 79 -12.68 5.63 -16.37
CA PRO A 79 -13.21 6.50 -15.32
C PRO A 79 -12.86 5.97 -13.92
N ALA A 80 -12.46 6.86 -13.02
CA ALA A 80 -12.11 6.50 -11.64
C ALA A 80 -13.27 5.81 -10.90
N ALA A 81 -14.52 6.21 -11.16
CA ALA A 81 -15.70 5.57 -10.58
C ALA A 81 -15.84 4.10 -11.02
N SER A 82 -15.57 3.79 -12.29
CA SER A 82 -15.58 2.41 -12.80
C SER A 82 -14.46 1.59 -12.17
N ALA A 83 -13.26 2.16 -12.06
CA ALA A 83 -12.13 1.49 -11.40
C ALA A 83 -12.40 1.26 -9.90
N ALA A 84 -13.03 2.21 -9.22
CA ALA A 84 -13.46 2.05 -7.83
C ALA A 84 -14.53 0.97 -7.68
N GLY A 85 -15.47 0.89 -8.64
CA GLY A 85 -16.43 -0.21 -8.74
C GLY A 85 -15.76 -1.58 -8.87
N LEU A 86 -14.69 -1.68 -9.67
CA LEU A 86 -13.91 -2.92 -9.78
C LEU A 86 -13.22 -3.29 -8.46
N VAL A 87 -12.68 -2.32 -7.72
CA VAL A 87 -12.13 -2.56 -6.38
C VAL A 87 -13.21 -3.04 -5.41
N LEU A 88 -14.40 -2.44 -5.44
CA LEU A 88 -15.53 -2.88 -4.62
C LEU A 88 -15.96 -4.31 -4.95
N VAL A 89 -16.07 -4.63 -6.24
CA VAL A 89 -16.40 -6.00 -6.69
C VAL A 89 -15.32 -6.99 -6.25
N ALA A 90 -14.04 -6.64 -6.40
CA ALA A 90 -12.95 -7.48 -5.94
C ALA A 90 -12.96 -7.68 -4.41
N TYR A 91 -13.28 -6.63 -3.64
CA TYR A 91 -13.46 -6.74 -2.20
C TYR A 91 -14.60 -7.70 -1.83
N LEU A 92 -15.75 -7.59 -2.48
CA LEU A 92 -16.87 -8.49 -2.22
C LEU A 92 -16.54 -9.93 -2.63
N ALA A 93 -15.82 -10.13 -3.74
CA ALA A 93 -15.36 -11.44 -4.17
C ALA A 93 -14.34 -12.03 -3.18
N SER A 94 -13.44 -11.21 -2.65
CA SER A 94 -12.39 -11.66 -1.73
C SER A 94 -12.95 -12.24 -0.43
N LEU A 95 -14.17 -11.87 -0.03
CA LEU A 95 -14.86 -12.45 1.13
C LEU A 95 -15.10 -13.96 0.99
N ALA A 96 -15.12 -14.49 -0.23
CA ALA A 96 -15.28 -15.91 -0.52
C ALA A 96 -13.97 -16.59 -0.96
N GLU A 97 -12.88 -15.84 -1.15
CA GLU A 97 -11.61 -16.37 -1.64
C GLU A 97 -10.74 -16.96 -0.51
N PRO A 98 -9.85 -17.92 -0.81
CA PRO A 98 -8.82 -18.34 0.14
C PRO A 98 -7.90 -17.17 0.53
N LEU A 99 -7.44 -17.14 1.79
CA LEU A 99 -6.56 -16.09 2.31
C LEU A 99 -5.38 -15.76 1.38
N ALA A 100 -4.76 -16.77 0.76
CA ALA A 100 -3.64 -16.59 -0.15
C ALA A 100 -3.92 -15.65 -1.33
N TYR A 101 -5.16 -15.63 -1.84
CA TYR A 101 -5.58 -14.72 -2.91
C TYR A 101 -5.96 -13.34 -2.37
N GLN A 102 -6.59 -13.30 -1.19
CA GLN A 102 -6.99 -12.06 -0.52
C GLN A 102 -5.80 -11.15 -0.20
N LEU A 103 -4.63 -11.72 0.10
CA LEU A 103 -3.42 -10.98 0.49
C LEU A 103 -2.88 -10.05 -0.61
N ASN A 104 -3.06 -10.37 -1.89
CA ASN A 104 -2.55 -9.53 -2.99
C ASN A 104 -3.27 -9.77 -4.32
N ALA A 105 -3.37 -11.03 -4.75
CA ALA A 105 -3.79 -11.40 -6.11
C ALA A 105 -5.19 -10.91 -6.47
N GLY A 106 -6.16 -10.98 -5.55
CA GLY A 106 -7.53 -10.52 -5.79
C GLY A 106 -7.64 -9.02 -6.09
N PHE A 107 -6.66 -8.23 -5.63
CA PHE A 107 -6.69 -6.77 -5.74
C PHE A 107 -5.71 -6.18 -6.76
N VAL A 108 -4.76 -6.97 -7.27
CA VAL A 108 -3.69 -6.45 -8.14
C VAL A 108 -4.22 -5.74 -9.38
N ILE A 109 -5.17 -6.33 -10.10
CA ILE A 109 -5.76 -5.75 -11.31
C ILE A 109 -6.58 -4.48 -10.99
N PRO A 110 -7.60 -4.54 -10.11
CA PRO A 110 -8.46 -3.36 -9.88
C PRO A 110 -7.68 -2.20 -9.27
N VAL A 111 -6.69 -2.45 -8.39
CA VAL A 111 -5.83 -1.39 -7.83
C VAL A 111 -4.89 -0.82 -8.89
N ALA A 112 -4.28 -1.66 -9.74
CA ALA A 112 -3.43 -1.19 -10.84
C ALA A 112 -4.19 -0.34 -11.86
N LEU A 113 -5.52 -0.48 -11.96
CA LEU A 113 -6.38 0.37 -12.78
C LEU A 113 -6.86 1.62 -12.04
N LEU A 114 -7.19 1.51 -10.75
CA LEU A 114 -7.71 2.63 -9.95
C LEU A 114 -6.68 3.74 -9.78
N ILE A 115 -5.44 3.40 -9.45
CA ILE A 115 -4.38 4.39 -9.21
C ILE A 115 -4.19 5.32 -10.42
N PRO A 116 -3.92 4.83 -11.65
CA PRO A 116 -3.79 5.70 -12.82
C PRO A 116 -5.11 6.39 -13.21
N ALA A 117 -6.27 5.77 -12.98
CA ALA A 117 -7.55 6.43 -13.21
C ALA A 117 -7.74 7.67 -12.33
N VAL A 118 -7.33 7.61 -11.06
CA VAL A 118 -7.36 8.76 -10.13
C VAL A 118 -6.25 9.75 -10.46
N ALA A 119 -5.03 9.28 -10.72
CA ALA A 119 -3.89 10.16 -11.04
C ALA A 119 -4.16 11.02 -12.29
N THR A 120 -4.82 10.46 -13.30
CA THR A 120 -5.18 11.22 -14.52
C THR A 120 -6.30 12.25 -14.31
N LEU A 121 -7.09 12.15 -13.23
CA LEU A 121 -8.01 13.22 -12.84
C LEU A 121 -7.24 14.43 -12.28
N ASP A 122 -6.24 14.16 -11.43
CA ASP A 122 -5.40 15.20 -10.84
C ASP A 122 -4.62 15.97 -11.92
N GLU A 123 -3.99 15.24 -12.86
CA GLU A 123 -3.27 15.86 -14.00
C GLU A 123 -4.16 16.77 -14.85
N ARG A 124 -5.45 16.44 -14.98
CA ARG A 124 -6.42 17.21 -15.78
C ARG A 124 -7.05 18.38 -15.01
N GLY A 125 -6.59 18.66 -13.80
CA GLY A 125 -7.19 19.68 -12.92
C GLY A 125 -8.60 19.31 -12.45
N ARG A 126 -8.98 18.03 -12.56
CA ARG A 126 -10.25 17.46 -12.10
C ARG A 126 -10.09 16.69 -10.79
N GLY A 127 -8.96 16.93 -10.10
CA GLY A 127 -8.71 16.47 -8.75
C GLY A 127 -9.77 17.05 -7.81
N GLY A 128 -10.63 16.18 -7.29
CA GLY A 128 -11.72 16.56 -6.40
C GLY A 128 -11.26 16.63 -4.94
N TRP A 129 -12.09 16.12 -4.04
CA TRP A 129 -11.79 16.07 -2.61
C TRP A 129 -10.53 15.24 -2.25
N LEU A 130 -10.15 14.25 -3.06
CA LEU A 130 -8.97 13.41 -2.84
C LEU A 130 -7.65 14.19 -2.93
N SER A 131 -7.61 15.20 -3.79
CA SER A 131 -6.43 16.04 -4.05
C SER A 131 -6.38 17.25 -3.10
N HIS A 132 -7.38 17.42 -2.24
CA HIS A 132 -7.43 18.50 -1.27
C HIS A 132 -6.32 18.36 -0.22
N PRO A 133 -5.58 19.43 0.15
CA PRO A 133 -4.42 19.34 1.05
C PRO A 133 -4.70 18.67 2.39
N ARG A 134 -5.92 18.82 2.93
CA ARG A 134 -6.32 18.14 4.17
C ARG A 134 -6.45 16.63 3.98
N THR A 135 -7.02 16.17 2.87
CA THR A 135 -7.18 14.74 2.58
C THR A 135 -5.83 14.07 2.38
N VAL A 136 -4.91 14.75 1.67
CA VAL A 136 -3.51 14.32 1.52
C VAL A 136 -2.83 14.22 2.88
N LEU A 137 -2.97 15.25 3.73
CA LEU A 137 -2.41 15.23 5.08
C LEU A 137 -2.95 14.08 5.92
N LEU A 138 -4.27 13.80 5.86
CA LEU A 138 -4.84 12.64 6.56
C LEU A 138 -4.20 11.33 6.07
N GLY A 139 -4.03 11.16 4.75
CA GLY A 139 -3.37 9.98 4.18
C GLY A 139 -1.93 9.80 4.66
N GLU A 140 -1.15 10.89 4.66
CA GLU A 140 0.24 10.87 5.17
C GLU A 140 0.29 10.50 6.66
N VAL A 141 -0.60 11.07 7.48
CA VAL A 141 -0.69 10.73 8.91
C VAL A 141 -1.18 9.28 9.11
N SER A 142 -2.08 8.78 8.28
CA SER A 142 -2.57 7.39 8.34
C SER A 142 -1.44 6.38 8.11
N PHE A 143 -0.51 6.67 7.21
CA PHE A 143 0.66 5.81 7.00
C PHE A 143 1.56 5.76 8.23
N ALA A 144 1.89 6.91 8.81
CA ALA A 144 2.71 6.96 10.03
C ALA A 144 2.00 6.31 11.24
N PHE A 145 0.68 6.47 11.36
CA PHE A 145 -0.14 5.74 12.33
C PHE A 145 -0.05 4.23 12.11
N TYR A 146 -0.17 3.75 10.88
CA TYR A 146 -0.09 2.34 10.54
C TYR A 146 1.23 1.70 11.02
N LEU A 147 2.35 2.41 10.93
CA LEU A 147 3.65 1.89 11.41
C LEU A 147 3.74 1.72 12.93
N VAL A 148 2.97 2.49 13.71
CA VAL A 148 3.14 2.58 15.17
C VAL A 148 2.03 1.84 15.93
N HIS A 149 0.81 1.81 15.40
CA HIS A 149 -0.36 1.30 16.14
C HIS A 149 -0.19 -0.16 16.59
N ASP A 150 0.34 -1.04 15.72
CA ASP A 150 0.51 -2.46 16.05
C ASP A 150 1.53 -2.69 17.17
N ILE A 151 2.62 -1.90 17.20
CA ILE A 151 3.62 -1.95 18.27
C ILE A 151 2.98 -1.56 19.61
N LEU A 152 2.15 -0.51 19.61
CA LEU A 152 1.45 -0.05 20.80
C LEU A 152 0.40 -1.06 21.27
N LEU A 153 -0.39 -1.62 20.36
CA LEU A 153 -1.41 -2.64 20.68
C LEU A 153 -0.77 -3.92 21.20
N THR A 154 0.31 -4.37 20.56
CA THR A 154 1.08 -5.54 21.02
C THR A 154 1.71 -5.27 22.38
N GLY A 155 2.28 -4.08 22.60
CA GLY A 155 2.81 -3.66 23.90
C GLY A 155 1.73 -3.65 24.99
N LEU A 156 0.57 -3.05 24.70
CA LEU A 156 -0.57 -3.03 25.62
C LEU A 156 -1.07 -4.43 25.94
N GLY A 157 -1.16 -5.31 24.95
CA GLY A 157 -1.54 -6.72 25.14
C GLY A 157 -0.57 -7.46 26.07
N ARG A 158 0.74 -7.20 25.98
CA ARG A 158 1.74 -7.76 26.91
C ARG A 158 1.57 -7.26 28.34
N VAL A 159 1.21 -5.99 28.52
CA VAL A 159 0.99 -5.40 29.86
C VAL A 159 -0.29 -5.94 30.50
N LEU A 160 -1.37 -6.09 29.73
CA LEU A 160 -2.63 -6.68 30.22
C LEU A 160 -2.48 -8.19 30.49
N GLY A 161 -1.60 -8.87 29.76
CA GLY A 161 -1.40 -10.31 29.88
C GLY A 161 -2.70 -11.08 29.58
N PRO A 162 -3.02 -12.16 30.30
CA PRO A 162 -4.23 -12.96 30.07
C PRO A 162 -5.51 -12.30 30.61
N HIS A 163 -5.44 -11.10 31.19
CA HIS A 163 -6.61 -10.44 31.75
C HIS A 163 -7.48 -9.83 30.65
N THR A 164 -8.74 -10.24 30.61
CA THR A 164 -9.76 -9.61 29.77
C THR A 164 -10.44 -8.50 30.58
N PRO A 165 -10.21 -7.21 30.27
CA PRO A 165 -10.85 -6.12 30.98
C PRO A 165 -12.37 -6.14 30.74
N PRO A 166 -13.18 -5.63 31.69
CA PRO A 166 -14.61 -5.42 31.46
C PRO A 166 -14.85 -4.57 30.20
N PRO A 167 -15.96 -4.77 29.45
CA PRO A 167 -16.18 -4.13 28.16
C PRO A 167 -15.98 -2.60 28.14
N GLY A 168 -16.45 -1.89 29.18
CA GLY A 168 -16.27 -0.45 29.30
C GLY A 168 -14.81 -0.02 29.46
N VAL A 169 -14.03 -0.78 30.24
CA VAL A 169 -12.59 -0.56 30.41
C VAL A 169 -11.83 -0.92 29.13
N GLY A 170 -12.21 -2.02 28.47
CA GLY A 170 -11.65 -2.41 27.17
C GLY A 170 -11.88 -1.35 26.09
N LEU A 171 -13.09 -0.79 26.02
CA LEU A 171 -13.39 0.31 25.10
C LEU A 171 -12.55 1.56 25.41
N LEU A 172 -12.44 1.93 26.69
CA LEU A 172 -11.62 3.06 27.11
C LEU A 172 -10.15 2.85 26.70
N LEU A 173 -9.60 1.66 26.97
CA LEU A 173 -8.24 1.30 26.58
C LEU A 173 -8.04 1.33 25.06
N ALA A 174 -9.01 0.84 24.28
CA ALA A 174 -8.96 0.90 22.82
C ALA A 174 -8.98 2.34 22.29
N VAL A 175 -9.83 3.21 22.84
CA VAL A 175 -9.86 4.64 22.51
C VAL A 175 -8.55 5.33 22.89
N CYS A 176 -8.03 5.04 24.09
CA CYS A 176 -6.73 5.55 24.52
C CYS A 176 -5.60 5.09 23.59
N ALA A 177 -5.55 3.80 23.25
CA ALA A 177 -4.56 3.25 22.32
C ALA A 177 -4.66 3.91 20.94
N LEU A 178 -5.88 4.14 20.43
CA LEU A 178 -6.11 4.84 19.17
C LEU A 178 -5.57 6.28 19.23
N VAL A 179 -5.93 7.05 20.26
CA VAL A 179 -5.49 8.45 20.43
C VAL A 179 -3.97 8.53 20.55
N VAL A 180 -3.37 7.66 21.36
CA VAL A 180 -1.91 7.59 21.53
C VAL A 180 -1.22 7.20 20.22
N SER A 181 -1.77 6.23 19.48
CA SER A 181 -1.23 5.81 18.18
C SER A 181 -1.31 6.93 17.14
N ILE A 182 -2.41 7.69 17.08
CA ILE A 182 -2.54 8.85 16.20
C ILE A 182 -1.54 9.94 16.59
N GLY A 183 -1.40 10.24 17.89
CA GLY A 183 -0.45 11.22 18.39
C GLY A 183 1.00 10.84 18.08
N ALA A 184 1.36 9.57 18.31
CA ALA A 184 2.68 9.03 18.01
C ALA A 184 2.96 9.01 16.50
N GLY A 185 1.98 8.58 15.69
CA GLY A 185 2.06 8.61 14.23
C GLY A 185 2.23 10.02 13.69
N TRP A 186 1.47 11.00 14.21
CA TRP A 186 1.63 12.41 13.82
C TRP A 186 3.00 12.97 14.20
N LEU A 187 3.52 12.62 15.38
CA LEU A 187 4.86 13.02 15.80
C LEU A 187 5.91 12.43 14.86
N LEU A 188 5.85 11.12 14.58
CA LEU A 188 6.74 10.42 13.66
C LEU A 188 6.72 11.05 12.26
N TYR A 189 5.51 11.32 11.75
CA TYR A 189 5.31 11.98 10.46
C TYR A 189 6.00 13.35 10.45
N ARG A 190 5.80 14.18 11.48
CA ARG A 190 6.34 15.54 11.53
C ARG A 190 7.84 15.60 11.73
N THR A 191 8.42 14.71 12.53
CA THR A 191 9.83 14.75 12.96
C THR A 191 10.76 13.90 12.11
N VAL A 192 10.26 12.84 11.48
CA VAL A 192 11.10 11.88 10.73
C VAL A 192 10.67 11.84 9.27
N GLU A 193 9.42 11.47 8.99
CA GLU A 193 8.98 11.19 7.62
C GLU A 193 9.02 12.45 6.74
N ARG A 194 8.31 13.51 7.15
CA ARG A 194 8.24 14.78 6.41
C ARG A 194 9.62 15.41 6.16
N PRO A 195 10.55 15.51 7.14
CA PRO A 195 11.88 16.07 6.87
C PRO A 195 12.74 15.17 5.97
N LEU A 196 12.68 13.84 6.11
CA LEU A 196 13.42 12.91 5.25
C LEU A 196 12.92 12.95 3.81
N THR A 197 11.60 12.86 3.61
CA THR A 197 10.98 12.94 2.28
C THR A 197 11.32 14.27 1.60
N ARG A 198 11.28 15.38 2.34
CA ARG A 198 11.70 16.69 1.82
C ARG A 198 13.19 16.74 1.48
N ALA A 199 14.06 16.13 2.28
CA ALA A 199 15.49 16.08 2.02
C ALA A 199 15.82 15.26 0.77
N TRP A 200 15.17 14.10 0.60
CA TRP A 200 15.35 13.25 -0.58
C TRP A 200 14.72 13.84 -1.84
N ALA A 201 13.54 14.45 -1.74
CA ALA A 201 12.91 15.15 -2.86
C ALA A 201 13.80 16.28 -3.38
N ARG A 202 14.41 17.08 -2.48
CA ARG A 202 15.38 18.12 -2.88
C ARG A 202 16.64 17.55 -3.54
N ARG A 203 17.11 16.38 -3.12
CA ARG A 203 18.27 15.72 -3.72
C ARG A 203 17.96 15.19 -5.13
N SER A 204 16.75 14.65 -5.32
CA SER A 204 16.27 14.15 -6.62
C SER A 204 15.89 15.28 -7.58
N ALA A 205 15.43 16.43 -7.06
CA ALA A 205 15.14 17.64 -7.82
C ALA A 205 16.38 18.46 -8.18
N ARG A 206 17.60 17.98 -7.87
CA ARG A 206 18.82 18.67 -8.32
C ARG A 206 18.86 18.57 -9.85
N PRO A 207 18.86 19.70 -10.58
CA PRO A 207 18.66 19.70 -12.03
C PRO A 207 19.77 18.91 -12.73
N ALA A 208 19.39 18.14 -13.76
CA ALA A 208 20.29 17.93 -14.89
C ALA A 208 20.76 19.32 -15.33
N GLN A 209 22.08 19.56 -15.28
CA GLN A 209 22.66 20.86 -15.62
C GLN A 209 22.15 21.31 -17.01
N PRO A 210 21.59 22.52 -17.14
CA PRO A 210 21.45 23.15 -18.44
C PRO A 210 22.85 23.62 -18.85
N GLY A 211 23.57 22.76 -19.57
CA GLY A 211 24.97 22.96 -19.91
C GLY A 211 25.36 22.24 -21.19
N ALA A 212 24.70 22.59 -22.30
CA ALA A 212 25.28 22.50 -23.62
C ALA A 212 24.82 23.73 -24.38
N GLU A 213 25.65 24.77 -24.30
CA GLU A 213 25.56 25.99 -25.09
C GLU A 213 25.26 25.64 -26.55
N ARG A 214 24.09 26.07 -27.04
CA ARG A 214 23.93 26.30 -28.47
C ARG A 214 24.67 27.59 -28.78
N THR A 215 25.91 27.47 -29.23
CA THR A 215 26.63 28.55 -29.90
C THR A 215 25.76 29.07 -31.03
N PRO A 216 25.40 30.37 -31.08
CA PRO A 216 24.81 30.94 -32.28
C PRO A 216 25.93 31.07 -33.31
N ALA A 217 25.90 30.26 -34.36
CA ALA A 217 26.66 30.55 -35.56
C ALA A 217 26.02 31.77 -36.24
N LEU A 218 26.56 32.95 -35.96
CA LEU A 218 26.51 34.09 -36.85
C LEU A 218 27.59 33.87 -37.92
N VAL A 219 27.14 33.73 -39.18
CA VAL A 219 27.63 34.35 -40.44
C VAL A 219 26.97 33.61 -41.60
#